data_AF-A0AA39SP09-F1
#
_entry.id   AF-A0AA39SP09-F1
#
_cell.length_a   1.000
_cell.length_b   1.000
_cell.length_c   1.000
_cell.angle_alpha   90.00
_cell.angle_beta   90.00
_cell.angle_gamma   90.00
#
_symmetry.space_group_name_H-M   'P 1'
#
loop_
_entity.id
_entity.type
_entity.pdbx_description
1 polymer ?
#
loop_
_entity_poly.entity_id
_entity_poly.type
_entity_poly.pdbx_seq_one_letter_code
_entity_poly.pdbx_strand_id
1 'polypeptide(L)'
;MAERSLRCIAFTHKKTDEEVPEKLEENGFTLLGIVGLKDPCRPGVRSAVECFRNAGVKTKMITGDNVHTARAIAIVCGILNPDEDLGSETVVEGEDFRNYSTEERKAKIENIRVIARSSPFDKLLMVQSLKQKAMLWQSSVMAQMMHLL
;
A
#
# COMPACT_ATOMS: atom_id res chain seq x y z
N MET A 1 10.36 -5.63 -13.84
CA MET A 1 10.54 -6.26 -12.51
C MET A 1 9.56 -5.71 -11.47
N ALA A 2 9.40 -4.39 -11.34
CA ALA A 2 8.47 -3.77 -10.38
C ALA A 2 7.00 -4.21 -10.56
N GLU A 3 6.51 -4.30 -11.79
CA GLU A 3 5.14 -4.78 -12.11
C GLU A 3 4.87 -6.22 -11.68
N ARG A 4 5.94 -7.02 -11.47
CA ARG A 4 5.85 -8.39 -10.97
C ARG A 4 6.03 -8.48 -9.44
N SER A 5 6.09 -7.34 -8.75
CA SER A 5 6.32 -7.22 -7.30
C SER A 5 7.59 -7.94 -6.84
N LEU A 6 8.69 -7.79 -7.58
CA LEU A 6 9.96 -8.44 -7.26
C LEU A 6 10.92 -7.48 -6.54
N ARG A 7 11.43 -7.89 -5.39
CA ARG A 7 12.58 -7.24 -4.74
C ARG A 7 13.85 -7.62 -5.50
N CYS A 8 14.48 -6.64 -6.13
CA CYS A 8 15.65 -6.88 -6.96
C CYS A 8 16.95 -6.78 -6.14
N ILE A 9 17.85 -7.73 -6.35
CA ILE A 9 19.22 -7.71 -5.84
C ILE A 9 20.16 -7.80 -7.04
N ALA A 10 21.05 -6.82 -7.20
CA ALA A 10 22.09 -6.84 -8.22
C ALA A 10 23.36 -7.47 -7.63
N PHE A 11 23.97 -8.38 -8.38
CA PHE A 11 25.26 -8.99 -8.05
C PHE A 11 26.32 -8.38 -8.95
N THR A 12 27.36 -7.84 -8.33
CA THR A 12 28.47 -7.19 -9.04
C THR A 12 29.80 -7.73 -8.53
N HIS A 13 30.84 -7.58 -9.33
CA HIS A 13 32.18 -8.08 -9.03
C HIS A 13 33.24 -7.07 -9.43
N LYS A 14 34.25 -6.89 -8.58
CA LYS A 14 35.47 -6.14 -8.83
C LYS A 14 36.64 -7.00 -8.37
N LYS A 15 37.64 -7.20 -9.23
CA LYS A 15 38.93 -7.79 -8.82
C LYS A 15 39.77 -6.69 -8.21
N THR A 16 40.47 -7.00 -7.12
CA THR A 16 41.46 -6.12 -6.50
C THR A 16 42.70 -6.95 -6.19
N ASP A 17 43.86 -6.38 -6.47
CA ASP A 17 45.15 -6.96 -6.11
C ASP A 17 45.60 -6.52 -4.70
N GLU A 18 44.92 -5.51 -4.14
CA GLU A 18 45.11 -5.00 -2.77
C GLU A 18 44.11 -5.63 -1.79
N GLU A 19 44.44 -5.63 -0.49
CA GLU A 19 43.51 -6.03 0.58
C GLU A 19 42.20 -5.26 0.46
N VAL A 20 41.08 -5.94 0.77
CA VAL A 20 39.75 -5.34 0.67
C VAL A 20 39.67 -4.16 1.66
N PRO A 21 39.49 -2.92 1.17
CA PRO A 21 39.44 -1.76 2.05
C PRO A 21 38.18 -1.81 2.92
N GLU A 22 38.26 -1.28 4.14
CA GLU A 22 37.13 -1.20 5.08
C GLU A 22 35.95 -0.41 4.49
N LYS A 23 36.25 0.51 3.56
CA LYS A 23 35.26 1.28 2.79
C LYS A 23 35.45 1.00 1.30
N LEU A 24 34.46 0.36 0.69
CA LEU A 24 34.45 0.07 -0.74
C LEU A 24 34.09 1.34 -1.53
N GLU A 25 34.88 1.65 -2.56
CA GLU A 25 34.49 2.64 -3.55
C GLU A 25 33.33 2.11 -4.40
N GLU A 26 32.28 2.90 -4.61
CA GLU A 26 31.05 2.48 -5.33
C GLU A 26 31.21 2.42 -6.87
N ASN A 27 32.44 2.38 -7.38
CA ASN A 27 32.76 2.44 -8.82
C ASN A 27 33.57 1.22 -9.30
N GLY A 28 33.60 1.01 -10.61
CA GLY A 28 34.46 -0.01 -11.24
C GLY A 28 34.03 -1.47 -11.05
N PHE A 29 32.78 -1.71 -10.66
CA PHE A 29 32.23 -3.07 -10.61
C PHE A 29 31.68 -3.52 -11.97
N THR A 30 31.89 -4.79 -12.29
CA THR A 30 31.22 -5.48 -13.41
C THR A 30 29.92 -6.09 -12.91
N LEU A 31 28.79 -5.75 -13.54
CA LEU A 31 27.49 -6.36 -13.25
C LEU A 31 27.50 -7.82 -13.71
N LEU A 32 27.24 -8.74 -12.79
CA LEU A 32 27.10 -10.17 -13.08
C LEU A 32 25.66 -10.54 -13.42
N GLY A 33 24.69 -9.92 -12.73
CA GLY A 33 23.27 -10.18 -12.96
C GLY A 33 22.36 -9.57 -11.90
N ILE A 34 21.05 -9.71 -12.12
CA ILE A 34 20.00 -9.23 -11.20
C ILE A 34 19.05 -10.38 -10.89
N VAL A 35 18.83 -10.65 -9.61
CA VAL A 35 17.84 -11.64 -9.14
C VAL A 35 16.62 -10.90 -8.59
N GLY A 36 15.42 -11.36 -8.97
CA GLY A 36 14.16 -10.87 -8.43
C GLY A 36 13.57 -11.84 -7.42
N LEU A 37 13.48 -11.44 -6.15
CA LEU A 37 12.84 -12.19 -5.09
C LEU A 37 11.37 -11.81 -5.01
N LYS A 38 10.47 -12.81 -5.07
CA LYS A 38 9.03 -12.61 -4.89
C LYS A 38 8.63 -13.02 -3.47
N ASP A 39 7.90 -12.15 -2.79
CA ASP A 39 7.15 -12.52 -1.59
C ASP A 39 5.68 -12.74 -2.00
N PRO A 40 5.23 -14.00 -2.17
CA PRO A 40 3.88 -14.27 -2.64
C PRO A 40 2.84 -13.93 -1.57
N CYS A 41 1.66 -13.40 -1.97
CA CYS A 41 0.49 -13.33 -1.10
C CYS A 41 0.25 -14.75 -0.50
N ARG A 42 -0.07 -14.82 0.80
CA ARG A 42 -0.38 -16.11 1.45
C ARG A 42 -1.56 -16.80 0.74
N PRO A 43 -1.56 -18.15 0.69
CA PRO A 43 -2.72 -18.89 0.19
C PRO A 43 -4.01 -18.45 0.90
N GLY A 44 -5.10 -18.31 0.14
CA GLY A 44 -6.42 -17.93 0.67
C GLY A 44 -6.66 -16.43 0.87
N VAL A 45 -5.65 -15.55 0.74
CA VAL A 45 -5.86 -14.09 0.93
C VAL A 45 -6.89 -13.55 -0.05
N ARG A 46 -6.79 -13.90 -1.33
CA ARG A 46 -7.75 -13.46 -2.35
C ARG A 46 -9.18 -13.90 -2.02
N SER A 47 -9.36 -15.17 -1.63
CA SER A 47 -10.67 -15.70 -1.25
C SER A 47 -11.25 -14.99 -0.02
N ALA A 48 -10.39 -14.63 0.95
CA ALA A 48 -10.82 -13.84 2.11
C ALA A 48 -11.26 -12.42 1.71
N VAL A 49 -10.50 -11.74 0.83
CA VAL A 49 -10.86 -10.41 0.31
C VAL A 49 -12.19 -10.47 -0.45
N GLU A 50 -12.41 -11.49 -1.28
CA GLU A 50 -13.67 -11.72 -1.98
C GLU A 50 -14.83 -11.97 -1.03
N CYS A 51 -14.62 -12.78 0.02
CA CYS A 51 -15.63 -13.01 1.07
C CYS A 51 -16.02 -11.71 1.78
N PHE A 52 -15.04 -10.88 2.16
CA PHE A 52 -15.31 -9.59 2.80
C PHE A 52 -16.06 -8.64 1.86
N ARG A 53 -15.67 -8.58 0.59
CA ARG A 53 -16.37 -7.78 -0.42
C ARG A 53 -17.84 -8.20 -0.57
N ASN A 54 -18.11 -9.50 -0.65
CA ASN A 54 -19.48 -10.03 -0.74
C ASN A 54 -20.32 -9.74 0.52
N ALA A 55 -19.67 -9.60 1.67
CA ALA A 55 -20.29 -9.19 2.94
C ALA A 55 -20.44 -7.66 3.09
N GLY A 56 -20.08 -6.87 2.07
CA GLY A 56 -20.11 -5.41 2.14
C GLY A 56 -18.97 -4.77 2.94
N VAL A 57 -17.95 -5.56 3.32
CA VAL A 57 -16.79 -5.09 4.07
C VAL A 57 -15.69 -4.64 3.10
N LYS A 58 -15.33 -3.35 3.17
CA LYS A 58 -14.26 -2.76 2.35
C LYS A 58 -12.89 -3.13 2.91
N THR A 59 -12.06 -3.81 2.12
CA THR A 59 -10.67 -4.15 2.48
C THR A 59 -9.72 -3.05 1.98
N LYS A 60 -8.76 -2.64 2.82
CA LYS A 60 -7.74 -1.63 2.48
C LYS A 60 -6.34 -2.15 2.81
N MET A 61 -5.37 -1.87 1.95
CA MET A 61 -3.97 -2.30 2.10
C MET A 61 -3.08 -1.12 2.49
N ILE A 62 -2.18 -1.31 3.46
CA ILE A 62 -1.22 -0.30 3.89
C ILE A 62 0.15 -0.97 3.97
N THR A 63 1.06 -0.60 3.06
CA THR A 63 2.37 -1.24 2.90
C THR A 63 3.51 -0.24 2.77
N GLY A 64 4.71 -0.63 3.23
CA GLY A 64 5.95 0.11 3.03
C GLY A 64 6.53 -0.02 1.61
N ASP A 65 5.97 -0.90 0.77
CA ASP A 65 6.41 -1.05 -0.62
C ASP A 65 6.20 0.21 -1.45
N ASN A 66 6.97 0.36 -2.52
CA ASN A 66 6.74 1.43 -3.50
C ASN A 66 5.36 1.27 -4.19
N VAL A 67 4.86 2.35 -4.79
CA VAL A 67 3.52 2.42 -5.40
C VAL A 67 3.26 1.35 -6.46
N HIS A 68 4.26 1.00 -7.28
CA HIS A 68 4.11 0.01 -8.35
C HIS A 68 3.96 -1.41 -7.77
N THR A 69 4.83 -1.76 -6.83
CA THR A 69 4.79 -3.04 -6.12
C THR A 69 3.48 -3.19 -5.33
N ALA A 70 3.08 -2.13 -4.60
CA ALA A 70 1.84 -2.12 -3.84
C ALA A 70 0.61 -2.32 -4.73
N ARG A 71 0.54 -1.62 -5.87
CA ARG A 71 -0.56 -1.79 -6.84
C ARG A 71 -0.63 -3.22 -7.36
N ALA A 72 0.52 -3.79 -7.76
CA ALA A 72 0.58 -5.15 -8.27
C ALA A 72 0.17 -6.19 -7.21
N ILE A 73 0.62 -6.05 -5.95
CA ILE A 73 0.19 -6.93 -4.84
C ILE A 73 -1.32 -6.78 -4.60
N ALA A 74 -1.85 -5.56 -4.57
CA ALA A 74 -3.26 -5.32 -4.31
C ALA A 74 -4.18 -5.92 -5.39
N ILE A 75 -3.75 -5.92 -6.66
CA ILE A 75 -4.46 -6.60 -7.75
C ILE A 75 -4.44 -8.11 -7.54
N VAL A 76 -3.27 -8.70 -7.26
CA VAL A 76 -3.11 -10.15 -7.04
C VAL A 76 -3.96 -10.63 -5.86
N CYS A 77 -3.95 -9.88 -4.76
CA CYS A 77 -4.71 -10.16 -3.56
C CYS A 77 -6.21 -9.78 -3.70
N GLY A 78 -6.66 -9.19 -4.82
CA GLY A 78 -8.07 -8.89 -5.11
C GLY A 78 -8.64 -7.62 -4.45
N ILE A 79 -7.78 -6.76 -3.89
CA ILE A 79 -8.15 -5.51 -3.23
C ILE A 79 -8.46 -4.40 -4.25
N LEU A 80 -7.69 -4.38 -5.34
CA LEU A 80 -7.93 -3.54 -6.50
C LEU A 80 -8.46 -4.40 -7.65
N ASN A 81 -9.47 -3.89 -8.34
CA ASN A 81 -9.93 -4.41 -9.61
C ASN A 81 -9.24 -3.63 -10.74
N PRO A 82 -8.44 -4.28 -11.61
CA PRO A 82 -7.72 -3.59 -12.68
C PRO A 82 -8.64 -2.89 -13.69
N ASP A 83 -9.92 -3.24 -13.77
CA ASP A 83 -10.87 -2.62 -14.69
C ASP A 83 -11.63 -1.42 -14.07
N GLU A 84 -11.79 -1.41 -12.74
CA GLU A 84 -12.60 -0.40 -12.02
C GLU A 84 -11.74 0.60 -11.24
N ASP A 85 -10.57 0.17 -10.74
CA ASP A 85 -9.76 0.91 -9.77
C ASP A 85 -8.55 1.62 -10.40
N LEU A 86 -8.65 1.98 -11.68
CA LEU A 86 -7.59 2.69 -12.44
C LEU A 86 -7.45 4.17 -12.07
N GLY A 87 -8.39 4.73 -11.29
CA GLY A 87 -8.33 6.11 -10.84
C GLY A 87 -7.06 6.43 -10.03
N SER A 88 -6.52 7.63 -10.18
CA SER A 88 -5.33 8.09 -9.45
C SER A 88 -5.54 8.18 -7.94
N GLU A 89 -6.79 8.22 -7.47
CA GLU A 89 -7.13 8.41 -6.06
C GLU A 89 -7.27 7.09 -5.26
N THR A 90 -7.31 5.93 -5.93
CA THR A 90 -7.48 4.63 -5.27
C THR A 90 -6.21 4.15 -4.56
N VAL A 91 -5.06 4.63 -5.04
CA VAL A 91 -3.73 4.30 -4.53
C VAL A 91 -2.99 5.61 -4.27
N VAL A 92 -2.55 5.83 -3.03
CA VAL A 92 -1.80 7.03 -2.62
C VAL A 92 -0.48 6.64 -1.96
N GLU A 93 0.51 7.53 -1.98
CA GLU A 93 1.69 7.36 -1.12
C GLU A 93 1.40 7.88 0.29
N GLY A 94 2.10 7.34 1.29
CA GLY A 94 1.93 7.73 2.69
C GLY A 94 2.23 9.21 2.92
N GLU A 95 3.16 9.80 2.17
CA GLU A 95 3.46 11.22 2.21
C GLU A 95 2.27 12.08 1.78
N ASP A 96 1.65 11.78 0.64
CA ASP A 96 0.45 12.47 0.17
C ASP A 96 -0.68 12.38 1.19
N PHE A 97 -0.90 11.18 1.74
CA PHE A 97 -1.94 10.96 2.74
C PHE A 97 -1.72 11.77 4.03
N ARG A 98 -0.47 11.92 4.47
CA ARG A 98 -0.13 12.80 5.60
C ARG A 98 -0.35 14.27 5.26
N ASN A 99 -0.04 14.68 4.04
CA ASN A 99 -0.11 16.09 3.63
C ASN A 99 -1.53 16.56 3.34
N TYR A 100 -2.49 15.66 3.09
CA TYR A 100 -3.91 16.02 3.02
C TYR A 100 -4.38 16.70 4.30
N SER A 101 -5.20 17.74 4.15
CA SER A 101 -5.95 18.30 5.27
C SER A 101 -6.94 17.28 5.84
N THR A 102 -7.42 17.52 7.07
CA THR A 102 -8.43 16.66 7.70
C THR A 102 -9.68 16.49 6.82
N GLU A 103 -10.13 17.55 6.17
CA GLU A 103 -11.33 17.51 5.31
C GLU A 103 -11.06 16.75 4.00
N GLU A 104 -9.90 16.93 3.38
CA GLU A 104 -9.51 16.14 2.20
C GLU A 104 -9.40 14.65 2.55
N ARG A 105 -8.79 14.30 3.69
CA ARG A 105 -8.75 12.90 4.15
C ARG A 105 -10.16 12.36 4.32
N LYS A 106 -11.07 13.07 5.00
CA LYS A 106 -12.46 12.61 5.17
C LYS A 106 -13.20 12.39 3.86
N ALA A 107 -12.98 13.26 2.87
CA ALA A 107 -13.58 13.13 1.55
C ALA A 107 -13.02 11.91 0.79
N LYS A 108 -11.70 11.73 0.79
CA LYS A 108 -11.01 10.72 -0.04
C LYS A 108 -10.90 9.34 0.60
N ILE A 109 -10.96 9.22 1.93
CA ILE A 109 -10.63 7.98 2.65
C ILE A 109 -11.48 6.77 2.27
N GLU A 110 -12.70 6.99 1.77
CA GLU A 110 -13.55 5.90 1.28
C GLU A 110 -12.98 5.27 0.01
N ASN A 111 -12.49 6.12 -0.90
CA ASN A 111 -11.97 5.73 -2.21
C ASN A 111 -10.54 5.18 -2.12
N ILE A 112 -9.73 5.66 -1.16
CA ILE A 112 -8.37 5.15 -0.96
C ILE A 112 -8.42 3.68 -0.53
N ARG A 113 -7.93 2.77 -1.36
CA ARG A 113 -7.83 1.34 -1.05
C ARG A 113 -6.41 0.91 -0.72
N VAL A 114 -5.40 1.63 -1.22
CA VAL A 114 -3.99 1.30 -0.99
C VAL A 114 -3.21 2.54 -0.56
N ILE A 115 -2.44 2.41 0.52
CA ILE A 115 -1.39 3.36 0.92
C ILE A 115 -0.03 2.67 0.72
N ALA A 116 0.78 3.20 -0.20
CA ALA A 116 2.15 2.77 -0.47
C ALA A 116 3.17 3.62 0.30
N ARG A 117 4.42 3.15 0.42
CA ARG A 117 5.50 3.78 1.21
C ARG A 117 5.06 4.20 2.62
N SER A 118 4.17 3.42 3.23
CA SER A 118 3.57 3.76 4.50
C SER A 118 4.56 3.61 5.66
N SER A 119 4.57 4.60 6.54
CA SER A 119 5.16 4.55 7.87
C SER A 119 4.17 3.97 8.90
N PRO A 120 4.63 3.59 10.11
CA PRO A 120 3.74 3.22 11.21
C PRO A 120 2.71 4.31 11.56
N PHE A 121 3.09 5.58 11.41
CA PHE A 121 2.20 6.72 11.67
C PHE A 121 1.04 6.77 10.67
N ASP A 122 1.28 6.44 9.39
CA ASP A 122 0.24 6.47 8.36
C ASP A 122 -0.86 5.44 8.64
N LYS A 123 -0.48 4.27 9.18
CA LYS A 123 -1.43 3.25 9.63
C LYS A 123 -2.34 3.78 10.73
N LEU A 124 -1.76 4.45 11.72
CA LEU A 124 -2.53 5.06 12.81
C LEU A 124 -3.47 6.15 12.28
N LEU A 125 -2.95 7.04 11.43
CA LEU A 125 -3.72 8.13 10.83
C LEU A 125 -4.91 7.62 10.00
N MET A 126 -4.71 6.53 9.25
CA MET A 126 -5.77 5.87 8.49
C MET A 126 -6.88 5.35 9.40
N VAL A 127 -6.52 4.64 10.48
CA VAL A 127 -7.48 4.13 11.47
C VAL A 127 -8.24 5.27 12.15
N GLN A 128 -7.55 6.34 12.55
CA GLN A 128 -8.16 7.50 13.18
C GLN A 128 -9.16 8.21 12.25
N SER A 129 -8.77 8.39 10.99
CA SER A 129 -9.59 9.07 9.99
C SER A 129 -10.85 8.25 9.64
N LEU A 130 -10.74 6.92 9.57
CA LEU A 130 -11.89 6.02 9.42
C LEU A 130 -12.83 6.07 10.64
N LYS A 131 -12.28 6.06 11.86
CA LYS A 131 -13.07 6.17 13.10
C LYS A 131 -13.85 7.48 13.19
N GLN A 132 -13.20 8.60 12.86
CA GLN A 132 -13.87 9.90 12.83
C GLN A 132 -15.02 9.93 11.82
N LYS A 133 -14.82 9.33 10.63
CA LYS A 133 -15.88 9.20 9.64
C LYS A 133 -17.02 8.34 10.16
N ALA A 134 -16.74 7.16 10.74
CA ALA A 134 -17.76 6.28 11.32
C ALA A 134 -18.58 6.94 12.44
N MET A 135 -17.97 7.77 13.28
CA MET A 135 -18.68 8.57 14.27
C MET A 135 -19.64 9.58 13.63
N LEU A 136 -19.30 10.17 12.48
CA LEU A 136 -20.22 11.05 11.74
C LEU A 136 -21.45 10.28 11.20
N TRP A 137 -21.28 9.02 10.79
CA TRP A 137 -22.42 8.17 10.38
C TRP A 137 -23.36 7.86 11.54
N GLN A 138 -22.83 7.66 12.76
CA GLN A 138 -23.68 7.46 13.94
C GLN A 138 -24.44 8.74 14.32
N SER A 139 -23.81 9.91 14.25
CA SER A 139 -24.46 11.18 14.60
C SER A 139 -25.57 11.58 13.61
N SER A 140 -25.40 11.27 12.32
CA SER A 140 -26.41 11.62 11.29
C SER A 140 -27.55 10.59 11.18
N VAL A 141 -27.29 9.30 11.43
CA VAL A 141 -28.34 8.27 11.46
C VAL A 141 -29.15 8.30 12.77
N MET A 142 -28.54 8.67 13.91
CA MET A 142 -29.28 8.89 15.17
C MET A 142 -30.17 10.13 15.12
N ALA A 143 -29.77 11.20 14.44
CA ALA A 143 -30.57 12.42 14.33
C ALA A 143 -31.89 12.22 13.54
N GLN A 144 -31.93 11.29 12.58
CA GLN A 144 -33.16 10.95 11.86
C GLN A 144 -34.02 9.87 12.55
N MET A 145 -33.43 8.99 13.37
CA MET A 145 -34.20 8.02 14.15
C MET A 145 -34.86 8.60 15.41
N MET A 146 -34.35 9.70 15.97
CA MET A 146 -34.94 10.35 17.16
C MET A 146 -36.15 11.26 16.89
N HIS A 147 -36.56 11.45 15.62
CA HIS A 147 -37.81 12.16 15.29
C HIS A 147 -38.97 11.24 14.91
N LEU A 148 -38.76 9.92 14.93
CA LEU A 148 -39.76 8.90 14.61
C LEU A 148 -40.04 7.93 15.78
N LEU A 149 -39.61 8.29 16.98
CA LEU A 149 -40.03 7.70 18.26
C LEU A 149 -40.44 8.83 19.20
#